data_AF-D2QV06-F1
#
_entry.id   AF-D2QV06-F1
#
_cell.length_a   1.000
_cell.length_b   1.000
_cell.length_c   1.000
_cell.angle_alpha   90.00
_cell.angle_beta   90.00
_cell.angle_gamma   90.00
#
_symmetry.space_group_name_H-M   'P 1'
#
loop_
_entity.id
_entity.type
_entity.pdbx_description
1 polymer ?
#
loop_
_entity_poly.entity_id
_entity_poly.type
_entity_poly.pdbx_seq_one_letter_code
_entity_poly.pdbx_strand_id
1 'polypeptide(L)'
;MSSIIEKTYTEFIAKKNIASFIKFFSVVTWEKIRFVRNSRGLKFHEVTVTQNLLFQFRLLSLAFPNAVEMSEAIDEKANGNDIELFIKIGHGYAFLPCQAKIASKTGKTGLYNSIDHVVGDKKSKVIKHQIDSLLEYANHAPLNIDGKRIEMTIPIYLFYNFSANARTISSITASTTDEIEVYGCTYVDARKLKGKTYYNSGKWIKKPSFSSLHIAKPFYKIFNLVGRSMIDVYQEVIDSSATKDQAAGGSLFIQFNTDNRPEVDERYSKGWIPISGELPNSQDRVDTDRGSTRNDDTAGGFNPKYRIVFNDSELDASIAKWLFM
;
A
#
# COMPACT_ATOMS: atom_id res chain seq x y z
N MET A 1 -4.85 -12.60 25.50
CA MET A 1 -4.82 -11.70 24.32
C MET A 1 -6.12 -11.97 23.55
N SER A 2 -6.55 -11.17 22.56
CA SER A 2 -7.80 -11.50 21.83
C SER A 2 -7.62 -12.85 21.13
N SER A 3 -8.59 -13.77 21.17
CA SER A 3 -8.43 -15.14 20.63
C SER A 3 -8.05 -15.13 19.14
N ILE A 4 -8.53 -14.14 18.38
CA ILE A 4 -8.18 -13.93 16.98
C ILE A 4 -6.72 -13.48 16.79
N ILE A 5 -6.17 -12.67 17.69
CA ILE A 5 -4.75 -12.29 17.66
C ILE A 5 -3.90 -13.54 17.90
N GLU A 6 -4.22 -14.34 18.91
CA GLU A 6 -3.48 -15.57 19.22
C GLU A 6 -3.54 -16.57 18.05
N LYS A 7 -4.72 -16.73 17.44
CA LYS A 7 -4.93 -17.57 16.25
C LYS A 7 -4.08 -17.10 15.05
N THR A 8 -4.17 -15.82 14.69
CA THR A 8 -3.44 -15.29 13.52
C THR A 8 -1.94 -15.18 13.74
N TYR A 9 -1.50 -14.96 14.98
CA TYR A 9 -0.10 -15.09 15.36
C TYR A 9 0.39 -16.53 15.20
N THR A 10 -0.35 -17.51 15.71
CA THR A 10 0.00 -18.94 15.55
C THR A 10 0.05 -19.34 14.08
N GLU A 11 -0.90 -18.85 13.26
CA GLU A 11 -0.88 -19.05 11.81
C GLU A 11 0.38 -18.45 11.16
N PHE A 12 0.77 -17.24 11.55
CA PHE A 12 2.00 -16.60 11.07
C PHE A 12 3.25 -17.42 11.44
N ILE A 13 3.37 -17.85 12.69
CA ILE A 13 4.49 -18.69 13.15
C ILE A 13 4.56 -20.02 12.37
N ALA A 14 3.39 -20.62 12.08
CA ALA A 14 3.33 -21.87 11.34
C ALA A 14 3.65 -21.71 9.85
N LYS A 15 3.11 -20.66 9.19
CA LYS A 15 3.21 -20.47 7.74
C LYS A 15 4.44 -19.71 7.28
N LYS A 16 5.03 -18.87 8.13
CA LYS A 16 6.30 -18.19 7.85
C LYS A 16 6.33 -17.40 6.54
N ASN A 17 5.21 -16.78 6.17
CA ASN A 17 5.10 -16.05 4.91
C ASN A 17 4.48 -14.67 5.08
N ILE A 18 4.76 -13.79 4.12
CA ILE A 18 4.35 -12.39 4.19
C ILE A 18 2.82 -12.21 4.22
N ALA A 19 2.06 -13.08 3.55
CA ALA A 19 0.60 -13.03 3.60
C ALA A 19 0.08 -13.27 5.04
N SER A 20 0.58 -14.30 5.72
CA SER A 20 0.19 -14.58 7.11
C SER A 20 0.63 -13.47 8.08
N PHE A 21 1.80 -12.86 7.85
CA PHE A 21 2.25 -11.68 8.59
C PHE A 21 1.31 -10.47 8.41
N ILE A 22 0.95 -10.13 7.17
CA ILE A 22 0.06 -8.99 6.88
C ILE A 22 -1.35 -9.26 7.41
N LYS A 23 -1.80 -10.51 7.39
CA LYS A 23 -3.06 -10.92 8.00
C LYS A 23 -3.04 -10.64 9.50
N PHE A 24 -1.98 -11.04 10.19
CA PHE A 24 -1.78 -10.75 11.60
C PHE A 24 -1.69 -9.24 11.89
N PHE A 25 -0.92 -8.48 11.10
CA PHE A 25 -0.86 -7.02 11.20
C PHE A 25 -2.23 -6.36 11.05
N SER A 26 -3.08 -6.88 10.15
CA SER A 26 -4.43 -6.38 9.92
C SER A 26 -5.30 -6.55 11.16
N VAL A 27 -5.25 -7.72 11.82
CA VAL A 27 -5.94 -7.99 13.08
C VAL A 27 -5.46 -7.07 14.19
N VAL A 28 -4.13 -6.92 14.35
CA VAL A 28 -3.55 -6.01 15.36
C VAL A 28 -3.97 -4.55 15.09
N THR A 29 -4.04 -4.15 13.82
CA THR A 29 -4.49 -2.80 13.43
C THR A 29 -5.95 -2.57 13.80
N TRP A 30 -6.83 -3.54 13.51
CA TRP A 30 -8.23 -3.50 13.92
C TRP A 30 -8.35 -3.28 15.44
N GLU A 31 -7.59 -4.04 16.21
CA GLU A 31 -7.59 -4.02 17.67
C GLU A 31 -7.04 -2.71 18.25
N LYS A 32 -5.96 -2.17 17.67
CA LYS A 32 -5.44 -0.85 18.05
C LYS A 32 -6.45 0.27 17.77
N ILE A 33 -7.07 0.26 16.60
CA ILE A 33 -8.10 1.25 16.25
C ILE A 33 -9.31 1.09 17.18
N ARG A 34 -9.74 -0.14 17.47
CA ARG A 34 -10.83 -0.46 18.41
C ARG A 34 -10.58 0.15 19.78
N PHE A 35 -9.41 -0.15 20.36
CA PHE A 35 -9.00 0.34 21.67
C PHE A 35 -9.03 1.88 21.71
N VAL A 36 -8.34 2.54 20.78
CA VAL A 36 -8.26 4.00 20.76
C VAL A 36 -9.63 4.65 20.55
N ARG A 37 -10.50 4.08 19.71
CA ARG A 37 -11.84 4.64 19.49
C ARG A 37 -12.77 4.46 20.68
N ASN A 38 -12.56 3.44 21.49
CA ASN A 38 -13.35 3.19 22.70
C ASN A 38 -12.82 3.91 23.94
N SER A 39 -11.57 4.39 23.91
CA SER A 39 -10.98 5.17 25.00
C SER A 39 -11.17 6.68 24.83
N ARG A 40 -11.47 7.38 25.93
CA ARG A 40 -11.60 8.84 25.94
C ARG A 40 -10.22 9.50 25.83
N GLY A 41 -10.12 10.56 25.02
CA GLY A 41 -8.89 11.36 24.88
C GLY A 41 -7.82 10.80 23.94
N LEU A 42 -7.89 9.52 23.57
CA LEU A 42 -6.94 8.92 22.63
C LEU A 42 -7.31 9.22 21.17
N LYS A 43 -6.29 9.38 20.32
CA LYS A 43 -6.41 9.54 18.87
C LYS A 43 -5.44 8.59 18.17
N PHE A 44 -5.89 8.00 17.07
CA PHE A 44 -5.06 7.14 16.24
C PHE A 44 -5.16 7.65 14.82
N HIS A 45 -4.06 8.22 14.33
CA HIS A 45 -4.00 8.92 13.06
C HIS A 45 -3.55 7.97 11.95
N GLU A 46 -3.96 8.28 10.71
CA GLU A 46 -3.53 7.57 9.49
C GLU A 46 -2.00 7.40 9.46
N VAL A 47 -1.28 8.50 9.69
CA VAL A 47 0.19 8.54 9.74
C VAL A 47 0.75 7.55 10.76
N THR A 48 0.16 7.47 11.95
CA THR A 48 0.60 6.55 13.01
C THR A 48 0.46 5.08 12.58
N VAL A 49 -0.63 4.73 11.89
CA VAL A 49 -0.83 3.35 11.43
C VAL A 49 0.16 3.01 10.31
N THR A 50 0.37 3.93 9.37
CA THR A 50 1.36 3.75 8.29
C THR A 50 2.78 3.65 8.85
N GLN A 51 3.16 4.48 9.83
CA GLN A 51 4.45 4.37 10.51
C GLN A 51 4.62 3.03 11.23
N ASN A 52 3.57 2.51 11.87
CA ASN A 52 3.61 1.18 12.45
C ASN A 52 3.83 0.10 11.38
N LEU A 53 3.16 0.19 10.23
CA LEU A 53 3.36 -0.74 9.11
C LEU A 53 4.80 -0.69 8.59
N LEU A 54 5.33 0.51 8.37
CA LEU A 54 6.69 0.74 7.91
C LEU A 54 7.74 0.22 8.89
N PHE A 55 7.54 0.47 10.19
CA PHE A 55 8.41 -0.07 11.23
C PHE A 55 8.43 -1.61 11.21
N GLN A 56 7.25 -2.22 11.04
CA GLN A 56 7.12 -3.68 10.94
C GLN A 56 7.81 -4.23 9.69
N PHE A 57 7.73 -3.54 8.53
CA PHE A 57 8.50 -3.89 7.35
C PHE A 57 10.01 -3.73 7.53
N ARG A 58 10.46 -2.67 8.20
CA ARG A 58 11.88 -2.48 8.54
C ARG A 58 12.40 -3.65 9.36
N LEU A 59 11.66 -4.07 10.38
CA LEU A 59 12.10 -5.19 11.20
C LEU A 59 12.13 -6.50 10.39
N LEU A 60 11.17 -6.71 9.48
CA LEU A 60 11.23 -7.83 8.54
C LEU A 60 12.43 -7.74 7.59
N SER A 61 12.79 -6.55 7.09
CA SER A 61 13.93 -6.41 6.19
C SER A 61 15.26 -6.64 6.87
N LEU A 62 15.37 -6.28 8.16
CA LEU A 62 16.54 -6.60 8.97
C LEU A 62 16.64 -8.10 9.29
N ALA A 63 15.49 -8.74 9.56
CA ALA A 63 15.42 -10.16 9.89
C ALA A 63 15.58 -11.06 8.66
N PHE A 64 15.06 -10.64 7.51
CA PHE A 64 14.96 -11.41 6.28
C PHE A 64 15.35 -10.56 5.06
N PRO A 65 16.60 -10.09 4.96
CA PRO A 65 17.03 -9.20 3.88
C PRO A 65 16.91 -9.83 2.48
N ASN A 66 16.83 -11.16 2.39
CA ASN A 66 16.57 -11.86 1.12
C ASN A 66 15.07 -11.95 0.76
N ALA A 67 14.17 -11.77 1.73
CA ALA A 67 12.73 -11.84 1.54
C ALA A 67 12.09 -10.45 1.46
N VAL A 68 12.56 -9.51 2.27
CA VAL A 68 12.05 -8.15 2.34
C VAL A 68 13.22 -7.18 2.27
N GLU A 69 13.16 -6.25 1.33
CA GLU A 69 14.08 -5.12 1.25
C GLU A 69 13.29 -3.83 1.48
N MET A 70 13.92 -2.86 2.13
CA MET A 70 13.33 -1.57 2.40
C MET A 70 14.32 -0.45 2.10
N SER A 71 13.87 0.55 1.35
CA SER A 71 14.65 1.74 1.01
C SER A 71 13.84 3.01 1.29
N GLU A 72 14.55 4.11 1.57
CA GLU A 72 14.00 5.45 1.73
C GLU A 72 14.46 6.34 0.56
N ALA A 73 13.59 7.24 0.10
CA ALA A 73 13.96 8.22 -0.89
C ALA A 73 14.93 9.27 -0.33
N ILE A 74 15.95 9.66 -1.11
CA ILE A 74 16.96 10.67 -0.71
C ILE A 74 16.36 12.08 -0.73
N ASP A 75 15.63 12.41 -1.79
CA ASP A 75 15.14 13.77 -2.09
C ASP A 75 13.60 13.88 -2.00
N GLU A 76 13.00 13.42 -0.92
CA GLU A 76 11.55 13.56 -0.72
C GLU A 76 11.20 15.00 -0.28
N LYS A 77 10.72 15.82 -1.23
CA LYS A 77 10.23 17.18 -0.94
C LYS A 77 8.85 17.19 -0.24
N ALA A 78 8.07 16.13 -0.41
CA ALA A 78 6.78 15.98 0.25
C ALA A 78 7.02 15.41 1.65
N ASN A 79 6.36 15.89 2.70
CA ASN A 79 6.47 15.29 4.04
C ASN A 79 5.53 14.07 4.18
N GLY A 80 5.50 13.20 3.17
CA GLY A 80 4.58 12.08 3.07
C GLY A 80 5.08 10.85 3.84
N ASN A 81 4.21 9.85 4.00
CA ASN A 81 4.63 8.47 4.27
C ASN A 81 4.01 7.56 3.21
N ASP A 82 3.88 8.09 1.99
CA ASP A 82 3.38 7.33 0.86
C ASP A 82 4.40 6.21 0.57
N ILE A 83 3.89 5.04 0.20
CA ILE A 83 4.71 3.83 0.06
C ILE A 83 4.53 3.26 -1.34
N GLU A 84 5.56 2.58 -1.81
CA GLU A 84 5.47 1.73 -2.98
C GLU A 84 5.91 0.31 -2.63
N LEU A 85 5.16 -0.66 -3.15
CA LEU A 85 5.41 -2.08 -2.91
C LEU A 85 5.77 -2.74 -4.24
N PHE A 86 6.78 -3.59 -4.20
CA PHE A 86 7.15 -4.48 -5.28
C PHE A 86 6.94 -5.91 -4.80
N ILE A 87 6.08 -6.67 -5.46
CA ILE A 87 5.76 -8.06 -5.07
C ILE A 87 6.25 -8.98 -6.19
N LYS A 88 7.19 -9.88 -5.90
CA LYS A 88 7.72 -10.84 -6.88
C LYS A 88 6.63 -11.82 -7.31
N ILE A 89 6.43 -11.96 -8.62
CA ILE A 89 5.45 -12.85 -9.25
C ILE A 89 6.10 -13.51 -10.46
N GLY A 90 6.29 -14.83 -10.41
CA GLY A 90 7.12 -15.56 -11.36
C GLY A 90 8.51 -14.92 -11.50
N HIS A 91 8.87 -14.53 -12.73
CA HIS A 91 10.12 -13.86 -13.08
C HIS A 91 9.99 -12.32 -13.17
N GLY A 92 9.02 -11.73 -12.48
CA GLY A 92 8.78 -10.29 -12.53
C GLY A 92 8.27 -9.74 -11.20
N TYR A 93 7.81 -8.49 -11.23
CA TYR A 93 7.25 -7.81 -10.08
C TYR A 93 5.92 -7.16 -10.42
N ALA A 94 4.95 -7.26 -9.51
CA ALA A 94 3.86 -6.30 -9.43
C ALA A 94 4.38 -5.03 -8.77
N PHE A 95 4.04 -3.88 -9.34
CA PHE A 95 4.33 -2.58 -8.78
C PHE A 95 3.06 -1.95 -8.21
N LEU A 96 3.09 -1.54 -6.94
CA LEU A 96 1.92 -1.04 -6.23
C LEU A 96 2.24 0.26 -5.51
N PRO A 97 2.03 1.42 -6.16
CA PRO A 97 2.02 2.68 -5.44
C PRO A 97 0.78 2.72 -4.53
N CYS A 98 0.97 3.12 -3.29
CA CYS A 98 -0.02 2.99 -2.24
C CYS A 98 -0.32 4.34 -1.57
N GLN A 99 -1.59 4.72 -1.55
CA GLN A 99 -2.09 5.84 -0.74
C GLN A 99 -2.90 5.31 0.44
N ALA A 100 -2.42 5.53 1.67
CA ALA A 100 -3.14 5.12 2.86
C ALA A 100 -4.31 6.05 3.20
N LYS A 101 -5.38 5.52 3.80
CA LYS A 101 -6.53 6.24 4.38
C LYS A 101 -7.07 5.52 5.60
N ILE A 102 -7.44 6.26 6.65
CA ILE A 102 -8.11 5.68 7.83
C ILE A 102 -9.59 6.03 7.86
N ALA A 103 -10.45 5.05 8.21
CA ALA A 103 -11.85 5.33 8.44
C ALA A 103 -12.02 6.34 9.60
N SER A 104 -12.95 7.27 9.49
CA SER A 104 -13.21 8.24 10.54
C SER A 104 -13.93 7.59 11.73
N LYS A 105 -13.71 8.15 12.93
CA LYS A 105 -14.56 7.89 14.10
C LYS A 105 -15.92 8.60 13.98
N THR A 106 -15.92 9.75 13.30
CA THR A 106 -17.05 10.66 13.16
C THR A 106 -18.03 10.14 12.10
N GLY A 107 -18.85 9.17 12.49
CA GLY A 107 -19.97 8.68 11.69
C GLY A 107 -20.32 7.22 12.01
N LYS A 108 -21.61 6.87 11.96
CA LYS A 108 -22.08 5.48 12.13
C LYS A 108 -21.55 4.51 11.04
N THR A 109 -20.92 5.06 9.99
CA THR A 109 -20.59 4.36 8.73
C THR A 109 -19.10 4.15 8.49
N GLY A 110 -18.20 4.85 9.21
CA GLY A 110 -16.74 4.77 9.00
C GLY A 110 -16.30 5.35 7.65
N LEU A 111 -16.56 6.64 7.41
CA LEU A 111 -16.20 7.35 6.17
C LEU A 111 -14.70 7.62 6.07
N TYR A 112 -14.12 7.55 4.87
CA TYR A 112 -12.74 7.96 4.63
C TYR A 112 -12.66 9.44 4.29
N ASN A 113 -12.80 10.31 5.30
CA ASN A 113 -12.88 11.76 5.07
C ASN A 113 -11.66 12.35 4.36
N SER A 114 -10.47 11.81 4.62
CA SER A 114 -9.19 12.25 4.04
C SER A 114 -9.00 11.83 2.58
N ILE A 115 -9.90 11.01 2.01
CA ILE A 115 -9.74 10.52 0.62
C ILE A 115 -9.90 11.63 -0.43
N ASP A 116 -10.65 12.66 -0.07
CA ASP A 116 -10.94 13.86 -0.87
C ASP A 116 -9.89 14.96 -0.60
N HIS A 117 -8.63 14.55 -0.51
CA HIS A 117 -7.51 15.48 -0.37
C HIS A 117 -7.11 16.02 -1.74
N VAL A 118 -7.03 17.34 -1.83
CA VAL A 118 -6.53 18.07 -3.01
C VAL A 118 -5.04 18.29 -2.83
N VAL A 119 -4.26 18.00 -3.88
CA VAL A 119 -2.81 18.17 -3.92
C VAL A 119 -2.47 19.40 -4.76
N GLY A 120 -1.46 20.16 -4.34
CA GLY A 120 -1.00 21.38 -5.01
C GLY A 120 -1.46 22.68 -4.34
N ASP A 121 -1.00 23.82 -4.87
CA ASP A 121 -1.37 25.14 -4.36
C ASP A 121 -2.88 25.38 -4.56
N LYS A 122 -3.56 25.80 -3.49
CA LYS A 122 -4.97 26.21 -3.53
C LYS A 122 -5.23 27.36 -4.51
N LYS A 123 -4.19 28.10 -4.89
CA LYS A 123 -4.24 29.16 -5.92
C LYS A 123 -4.15 28.62 -7.34
N SER A 124 -3.74 27.36 -7.53
CA SER A 124 -3.79 26.71 -8.84
C SER A 124 -5.23 26.63 -9.31
N LYS A 125 -5.48 27.04 -10.57
CA LYS A 125 -6.78 26.86 -11.22
C LYS A 125 -7.11 25.40 -11.50
N VAL A 126 -6.12 24.51 -11.42
CA VAL A 126 -6.26 23.07 -11.63
C VAL A 126 -6.31 22.38 -10.28
N ILE A 127 -7.51 21.95 -9.88
CA ILE A 127 -7.71 21.10 -8.70
C ILE A 127 -7.30 19.68 -9.09
N LYS A 128 -6.29 19.14 -8.40
CA LYS A 128 -5.83 17.76 -8.56
C LYS A 128 -6.09 17.00 -7.28
N HIS A 129 -6.79 15.87 -7.32
CA HIS A 129 -6.98 15.03 -6.14
C HIS A 129 -5.86 14.00 -6.00
N GLN A 130 -5.64 13.50 -4.78
CA GLN A 130 -4.64 12.44 -4.54
C GLN A 130 -4.83 11.21 -5.44
N ILE A 131 -6.07 10.84 -5.76
CA ILE A 131 -6.35 9.74 -6.69
C ILE A 131 -5.79 10.01 -8.08
N ASP A 132 -5.84 11.25 -8.57
CA ASP A 132 -5.26 11.59 -9.88
C ASP A 132 -3.75 11.48 -9.82
N SER A 133 -3.12 12.03 -8.77
CA SER A 133 -1.67 11.93 -8.57
C SER A 133 -1.19 10.49 -8.45
N LEU A 134 -1.93 9.62 -7.76
CA LEU A 134 -1.63 8.20 -7.62
C LEU A 134 -1.74 7.46 -8.97
N LEU A 135 -2.81 7.72 -9.73
CA LEU A 135 -3.03 7.11 -11.04
C LEU A 135 -2.00 7.60 -12.07
N GLU A 136 -1.69 8.89 -12.05
CA GLU A 136 -0.66 9.48 -12.89
C GLU A 136 0.71 8.86 -12.58
N TYR A 137 1.08 8.76 -11.31
CA TYR A 137 2.32 8.10 -10.90
C TYR A 137 2.37 6.64 -11.40
N ALA A 138 1.28 5.89 -11.24
CA ALA A 138 1.20 4.52 -11.77
C ALA A 138 1.35 4.43 -13.30
N ASN A 139 0.89 5.44 -14.05
CA ASN A 139 1.02 5.49 -15.51
C ASN A 139 2.41 5.95 -15.97
N HIS A 140 3.04 6.86 -15.21
CA HIS A 140 4.36 7.43 -15.50
C HIS A 140 5.52 6.67 -14.87
N ALA A 141 5.24 5.61 -14.13
CA ALA A 141 6.21 4.63 -13.71
C ALA A 141 6.21 3.39 -14.64
N PRO A 142 6.35 3.49 -16.00
CA PRO A 142 6.81 2.35 -16.75
C PRO A 142 8.28 2.17 -16.37
N LEU A 143 8.50 1.38 -15.32
CA LEU A 143 9.83 0.98 -14.93
C LEU A 143 10.44 0.22 -16.10
N ASN A 144 11.47 0.78 -16.72
CA ASN A 144 12.35 -0.04 -17.53
C ASN A 144 13.34 -0.64 -16.54
N ILE A 145 13.38 -1.96 -16.41
CA ILE A 145 14.48 -2.70 -15.78
C ILE A 145 15.21 -3.38 -16.93
N ASP A 146 16.48 -3.02 -17.16
CA ASP A 146 17.30 -3.55 -18.27
C ASP A 146 16.66 -3.36 -19.66
N GLY A 147 15.99 -2.22 -19.87
CA GLY A 147 15.29 -1.92 -21.11
C GLY A 147 13.96 -2.67 -21.30
N LYS A 148 13.47 -3.38 -20.27
CA LYS A 148 12.19 -4.08 -20.27
C LYS A 148 11.20 -3.38 -19.35
N ARG A 149 10.00 -3.11 -19.87
CA ARG A 149 8.94 -2.38 -19.16
C ARG A 149 8.33 -3.26 -18.07
N ILE A 150 8.14 -2.74 -16.85
CA ILE A 150 7.30 -3.35 -15.82
C ILE A 150 5.86 -3.14 -16.24
N GLU A 151 5.19 -4.26 -16.37
CA GLU A 151 3.91 -4.33 -17.03
C GLU A 151 2.76 -4.27 -16.01
N MET A 152 2.94 -4.77 -14.80
CA MET A 152 1.85 -4.84 -13.84
C MET A 152 1.93 -3.78 -12.75
N THR A 153 1.39 -2.59 -13.07
CA THR A 153 1.16 -1.53 -12.07
C THR A 153 -0.28 -1.56 -11.56
N ILE A 154 -0.43 -1.61 -10.24
CA ILE A 154 -1.72 -1.59 -9.53
C ILE A 154 -1.71 -0.45 -8.52
N PRO A 155 -2.20 0.75 -8.87
CA PRO A 155 -2.33 1.83 -7.91
C PRO A 155 -3.37 1.44 -6.86
N ILE A 156 -2.98 1.39 -5.58
CA ILE A 156 -3.88 0.98 -4.51
C ILE A 156 -4.13 2.09 -3.50
N TYR A 157 -5.39 2.17 -3.05
CA TYR A 157 -5.69 2.75 -1.76
C TYR A 157 -5.59 1.68 -0.69
N LEU A 158 -4.80 1.96 0.36
CA LEU A 158 -4.72 1.15 1.56
C LEU A 158 -5.63 1.74 2.63
N PHE A 159 -6.62 0.99 3.09
CA PHE A 159 -7.59 1.47 4.06
C PHE A 159 -7.41 0.80 5.43
N TYR A 160 -7.27 1.61 6.47
CA TYR A 160 -7.27 1.17 7.86
C TYR A 160 -8.66 1.27 8.46
N ASN A 161 -9.18 0.14 8.94
CA ASN A 161 -10.60 0.01 9.25
C ASN A 161 -10.85 -0.42 10.69
N PHE A 162 -12.01 0.02 11.17
CA PHE A 162 -12.66 -0.51 12.35
C PHE A 162 -14.14 -0.11 12.29
N SER A 163 -15.02 -1.02 12.70
CA SER A 163 -16.45 -0.74 12.84
C SER A 163 -16.97 -1.39 14.11
N ALA A 164 -17.69 -0.62 14.93
CA ALA A 164 -18.51 -1.17 16.01
C ALA A 164 -19.95 -1.44 15.58
N ASN A 165 -20.30 -1.16 14.31
CA ASN A 165 -21.65 -1.30 13.79
C ASN A 165 -21.91 -2.77 13.41
N ALA A 166 -22.77 -3.45 14.18
CA ALA A 166 -23.13 -4.85 13.96
C ALA A 166 -23.65 -5.12 12.54
N ARG A 167 -24.45 -4.23 11.95
CA ARG A 167 -24.96 -4.39 10.58
C ARG A 167 -23.83 -4.39 9.55
N THR A 168 -22.86 -3.49 9.71
CA THR A 168 -21.67 -3.46 8.84
C THR A 168 -20.87 -4.75 8.97
N ILE A 169 -20.63 -5.20 10.21
CA ILE A 169 -19.91 -6.45 10.48
C ILE A 169 -20.64 -7.62 9.82
N SER A 170 -21.93 -7.82 10.14
CA SER A 170 -22.74 -8.91 9.59
C SER A 170 -22.80 -8.89 8.06
N SER A 171 -22.89 -7.72 7.44
CA SER A 171 -22.92 -7.60 5.98
C SER A 171 -21.60 -8.03 5.34
N ILE A 172 -20.46 -7.75 5.97
CA ILE A 172 -19.14 -8.16 5.46
C ILE A 172 -18.93 -9.64 5.72
N THR A 173 -19.20 -10.11 6.95
CA THR A 173 -19.03 -11.53 7.30
C THR A 173 -19.97 -12.46 6.53
N ALA A 174 -21.13 -11.97 6.07
CA ALA A 174 -22.05 -12.76 5.24
C ALA A 174 -21.53 -12.95 3.80
N SER A 175 -20.60 -12.11 3.32
CA SER A 175 -20.08 -12.17 1.95
C SER A 175 -18.67 -12.73 1.86
N THR A 176 -18.10 -13.21 2.97
CA THR A 176 -16.73 -13.70 3.05
C THR A 176 -16.59 -14.83 4.06
N THR A 177 -15.57 -15.66 3.88
CA THR A 177 -15.16 -16.69 4.86
C THR A 177 -14.16 -16.13 5.88
N ASP A 178 -13.69 -14.90 5.67
CA ASP A 178 -12.73 -14.23 6.53
C ASP A 178 -13.37 -13.67 7.81
N GLU A 179 -12.62 -13.68 8.91
CA GLU A 179 -12.99 -12.99 10.14
C GLU A 179 -12.95 -11.46 9.93
N ILE A 180 -13.82 -10.71 10.59
CA ILE A 180 -13.94 -9.26 10.34
C ILE A 180 -12.65 -8.50 10.66
N GLU A 181 -11.87 -8.96 11.64
CA GLU A 181 -10.64 -8.33 12.09
C GLU A 181 -9.55 -8.34 11.02
N VAL A 182 -9.56 -9.29 10.08
CA VAL A 182 -8.59 -9.28 8.97
C VAL A 182 -8.85 -8.14 7.98
N TYR A 183 -10.03 -7.49 8.07
CA TYR A 183 -10.33 -6.25 7.35
C TYR A 183 -9.78 -5.01 8.06
N GLY A 184 -9.06 -5.13 9.18
CA GLY A 184 -8.37 -3.98 9.81
C GLY A 184 -7.42 -3.24 8.87
N CYS A 185 -6.91 -3.94 7.85
CA CYS A 185 -6.26 -3.35 6.70
C CYS A 185 -6.85 -3.96 5.42
N THR A 186 -7.34 -3.12 4.50
CA THR A 186 -7.88 -3.55 3.21
C THR A 186 -7.26 -2.74 2.08
N TYR A 187 -7.33 -3.25 0.85
CA TYR A 187 -6.93 -2.49 -0.32
C TYR A 187 -8.03 -2.41 -1.37
N VAL A 188 -7.97 -1.37 -2.19
CA VAL A 188 -8.76 -1.21 -3.42
C VAL A 188 -7.86 -0.67 -4.50
N ASP A 189 -7.96 -1.24 -5.70
CA ASP A 189 -7.39 -0.63 -6.90
C ASP A 189 -8.05 0.72 -7.16
N ALA A 190 -7.26 1.80 -7.17
CA ALA A 190 -7.74 3.17 -7.34
C ALA A 190 -8.54 3.35 -8.64
N ARG A 191 -8.26 2.57 -9.69
CA ARG A 191 -9.02 2.59 -10.95
C ARG A 191 -10.49 2.22 -10.73
N LYS A 192 -10.78 1.32 -9.79
CA LYS A 192 -12.15 0.88 -9.46
C LYS A 192 -12.95 1.93 -8.67
N LEU A 193 -12.28 2.94 -8.13
CA LEU A 193 -12.94 4.11 -7.53
C LEU A 193 -13.36 5.13 -8.60
N LYS A 194 -12.79 5.05 -9.81
CA LYS A 194 -13.25 5.88 -10.94
C LYS A 194 -14.59 5.39 -11.47
N GLY A 195 -15.40 6.34 -11.90
CA GLY A 195 -16.72 6.09 -12.48
C GLY A 195 -17.80 6.88 -11.76
N LYS A 196 -19.06 6.57 -12.07
CA LYS A 196 -20.22 7.37 -11.61
C LYS A 196 -20.48 7.28 -10.10
N THR A 197 -19.90 6.32 -9.38
CA THR A 197 -20.22 6.06 -7.98
C THR A 197 -19.40 6.90 -7.00
N TYR A 198 -18.06 6.87 -7.12
CA TYR A 198 -17.17 7.47 -6.13
C TYR A 198 -16.41 8.66 -6.68
N TYR A 199 -15.69 8.50 -7.79
CA TYR A 199 -14.83 9.53 -8.36
C TYR A 199 -15.04 9.69 -9.87
N ASN A 200 -15.46 10.88 -10.32
CA ASN A 200 -15.69 11.15 -11.74
C ASN A 200 -15.26 12.57 -12.10
N SER A 201 -14.75 12.76 -13.32
CA SER A 201 -14.45 14.09 -13.88
C SER A 201 -13.64 14.98 -12.93
N GLY A 202 -12.62 14.42 -12.28
CA GLY A 202 -11.74 15.19 -11.40
C GLY A 202 -12.33 15.54 -10.03
N LYS A 203 -13.39 14.86 -9.57
CA LYS A 203 -14.02 15.13 -8.27
C LYS A 203 -14.59 13.89 -7.59
N TRP A 204 -14.62 13.90 -6.26
CA TRP A 204 -15.34 12.91 -5.45
C TRP A 204 -16.84 13.20 -5.48
N ILE A 205 -17.62 12.31 -6.10
CA ILE A 205 -19.09 12.33 -6.08
C ILE A 205 -19.59 11.88 -4.70
N LYS A 206 -18.99 10.80 -4.19
CA LYS A 206 -19.33 10.21 -2.89
C LYS A 206 -18.05 9.73 -2.21
N LYS A 207 -17.87 10.10 -0.94
CA LYS A 207 -16.78 9.56 -0.12
C LYS A 207 -17.12 8.11 0.26
N PRO A 208 -16.26 7.13 -0.07
CA PRO A 208 -16.47 5.77 0.39
C PRO A 208 -16.45 5.69 1.91
N SER A 209 -17.13 4.67 2.42
CA SER A 209 -17.07 4.24 3.81
C SER A 209 -16.67 2.78 3.87
N PHE A 210 -16.16 2.32 5.00
CA PHE A 210 -15.83 0.91 5.18
C PHE A 210 -17.03 -0.01 4.87
N SER A 211 -18.25 0.42 5.24
CA SER A 211 -19.47 -0.33 4.97
C SER A 211 -19.95 -0.33 3.53
N SER A 212 -19.55 0.66 2.72
CA SER A 212 -20.02 0.80 1.32
C SER A 212 -18.99 0.34 0.29
N LEU A 213 -17.75 0.20 0.70
CA LEU A 213 -16.65 -0.19 -0.18
C LEU A 213 -16.58 -1.71 -0.35
N HIS A 214 -17.65 -2.31 -0.89
CA HIS A 214 -17.76 -3.77 -1.10
C HIS A 214 -16.68 -4.36 -2.00
N ILE A 215 -16.00 -3.52 -2.78
CA ILE A 215 -14.88 -3.90 -3.64
C ILE A 215 -13.54 -4.04 -2.88
N ALA A 216 -13.49 -3.62 -1.61
CA ALA A 216 -12.29 -3.74 -0.79
C ALA A 216 -12.02 -5.19 -0.41
N LYS A 217 -10.76 -5.61 -0.57
CA LYS A 217 -10.26 -6.93 -0.17
C LYS A 217 -9.33 -6.78 1.04
N PRO A 218 -9.26 -7.76 1.96
CA PRO A 218 -8.24 -7.77 3.01
C PRO A 218 -6.84 -7.63 2.42
N PHE A 219 -6.00 -6.78 3.02
CA PHE A 219 -4.69 -6.42 2.45
C PHE A 219 -3.79 -7.63 2.23
N TYR A 220 -3.84 -8.60 3.14
CA TYR A 220 -3.03 -9.82 3.03
C TYR A 220 -3.24 -10.61 1.74
N LYS A 221 -4.42 -10.50 1.11
CA LYS A 221 -4.73 -11.25 -0.12
C LYS A 221 -3.87 -10.82 -1.30
N ILE A 222 -3.36 -9.58 -1.31
CA ILE A 222 -2.46 -9.13 -2.38
C ILE A 222 -1.11 -9.86 -2.34
N PHE A 223 -0.73 -10.39 -1.18
CA PHE A 223 0.49 -11.13 -0.99
C PHE A 223 0.34 -12.63 -1.30
N ASN A 224 -0.89 -13.11 -1.52
CA ASN A 224 -1.09 -14.45 -2.10
C ASN A 224 -0.66 -14.52 -3.57
N LEU A 225 -0.29 -13.38 -4.17
CA LEU A 225 0.28 -13.30 -5.51
C LEU A 225 1.75 -13.72 -5.54
N VAL A 226 2.46 -13.65 -4.40
CA VAL A 226 3.85 -14.07 -4.29
C VAL A 226 4.02 -15.51 -4.76
N GLY A 227 5.00 -15.77 -5.62
CA GLY A 227 5.29 -17.09 -6.16
C GLY A 227 4.28 -17.63 -7.18
N ARG A 228 3.19 -16.91 -7.47
CA ARG A 228 2.24 -17.31 -8.53
C ARG A 228 2.78 -16.99 -9.92
N SER A 229 2.25 -17.67 -10.93
CA SER A 229 2.54 -17.32 -12.32
C SER A 229 1.90 -15.98 -12.67
N MET A 230 2.58 -15.17 -13.51
CA MET A 230 2.05 -13.90 -13.99
C MET A 230 0.70 -14.06 -14.71
N ILE A 231 0.49 -15.18 -15.41
CA ILE A 231 -0.75 -15.48 -16.14
C ILE A 231 -1.92 -15.63 -15.16
N ASP A 232 -1.73 -16.38 -14.07
CA ASP A 232 -2.79 -16.59 -13.07
C ASP A 232 -3.18 -15.29 -12.37
N VAL A 233 -2.18 -14.47 -12.06
CA VAL A 233 -2.41 -13.17 -11.42
C VAL A 233 -3.12 -12.22 -12.38
N TYR A 234 -2.71 -12.19 -13.65
CA TYR A 234 -3.33 -11.36 -14.67
C TYR A 234 -4.81 -11.68 -14.83
N GLN A 235 -5.17 -12.95 -14.96
CA GLN A 235 -6.55 -13.37 -15.12
C GLN A 235 -7.40 -12.92 -13.93
N GLU A 236 -6.90 -13.09 -12.70
CA GLU A 236 -7.59 -12.64 -11.49
C GLU A 236 -7.74 -11.11 -11.43
N VAL A 237 -6.70 -10.36 -11.82
CA VAL A 237 -6.74 -8.89 -11.83
C VAL A 237 -7.72 -8.40 -12.89
N ILE A 238 -7.71 -8.96 -14.11
CA ILE A 238 -8.61 -8.57 -15.21
C ILE A 238 -10.06 -8.93 -14.92
N ASP A 239 -10.34 -10.15 -14.47
CA ASP A 239 -11.71 -10.60 -14.20
C ASP A 239 -12.34 -9.75 -13.09
N SER A 240 -11.52 -9.25 -12.17
CA SER A 240 -11.98 -8.34 -11.13
C SER A 240 -12.18 -6.88 -11.61
N SER A 241 -11.71 -6.52 -12.81
CA SER A 241 -11.64 -5.15 -13.34
C SER A 241 -12.66 -4.89 -14.45
N ALA A 242 -13.73 -5.70 -14.54
CA ALA A 242 -14.75 -5.75 -15.59
C ALA A 242 -15.59 -4.48 -15.84
N THR A 243 -14.97 -3.30 -15.93
CA THR A 243 -15.49 -2.17 -16.70
C THR A 243 -14.95 -2.27 -18.12
N LYS A 244 -15.77 -2.80 -19.04
CA LYS A 244 -15.45 -2.96 -20.48
C LYS A 244 -15.00 -1.66 -21.16
N ASP A 245 -15.31 -0.50 -20.59
CA ASP A 245 -15.03 0.82 -21.17
C ASP A 245 -13.55 1.28 -21.06
N GLN A 246 -12.70 0.60 -20.28
CA GLN A 246 -11.26 0.94 -20.20
C GLN A 246 -10.35 -0.01 -20.98
N ALA A 247 -10.89 -1.09 -21.57
CA ALA A 247 -10.12 -2.04 -22.37
C ALA A 247 -9.82 -1.56 -23.81
N ALA A 248 -10.39 -0.42 -24.23
CA ALA A 248 -10.26 0.09 -25.60
C ALA A 248 -8.97 0.90 -25.88
N GLY A 249 -8.07 1.03 -24.91
CA GLY A 249 -6.90 1.92 -25.02
C GLY A 249 -5.59 1.28 -24.59
N GLY A 250 -5.18 0.21 -25.27
CA GLY A 250 -3.81 -0.32 -25.16
C GLY A 250 -3.77 -1.82 -24.97
N SER A 251 -3.50 -2.53 -26.08
CA SER A 251 -2.81 -3.81 -26.01
C SER A 251 -1.44 -3.55 -25.40
N LEU A 252 -1.35 -3.75 -24.10
CA LEU A 252 -0.13 -3.91 -23.34
C LEU A 252 -0.23 -5.39 -22.94
N PHE A 253 0.62 -6.29 -23.43
CA PHE A 253 1.82 -6.67 -22.68
C PHE A 253 2.54 -7.82 -23.39
N ILE A 254 3.88 -7.82 -23.29
CA ILE A 254 4.78 -8.83 -23.85
C ILE A 254 5.35 -9.63 -22.67
N GLN A 255 5.21 -10.95 -22.71
CA GLN A 255 5.72 -11.86 -21.68
C GLN A 255 7.25 -11.70 -21.54
N PHE A 256 7.76 -11.51 -20.31
CA PHE A 256 9.20 -11.45 -20.08
C PHE A 256 9.70 -12.34 -18.93
N ASN A 257 10.87 -12.90 -19.21
CA ASN A 257 11.70 -13.71 -18.34
C ASN A 257 12.86 -12.80 -17.87
N THR A 258 12.87 -12.37 -16.60
CA THR A 258 14.03 -11.75 -15.98
C THR A 258 14.09 -12.09 -14.50
N ASP A 259 15.03 -12.96 -14.12
CA ASP A 259 15.41 -13.17 -12.72
C ASP A 259 16.13 -11.95 -12.09
N ASN A 260 16.17 -10.81 -12.79
CA ASN A 260 16.89 -9.61 -12.37
C ASN A 260 16.07 -8.85 -11.31
N ARG A 261 16.69 -8.67 -10.13
CA ARG A 261 16.17 -7.85 -9.03
C ARG A 261 15.99 -6.38 -9.48
N PRO A 262 15.07 -5.61 -8.87
CA PRO A 262 14.91 -4.17 -9.12
C PRO A 262 16.16 -3.33 -8.80
N GLU A 263 17.21 -3.93 -8.24
CA GLU A 263 18.46 -3.27 -7.86
C GLU A 263 19.36 -2.85 -9.06
N VAL A 264 19.06 -3.28 -10.30
CA VAL A 264 20.04 -3.19 -11.41
C VAL A 264 19.84 -2.04 -12.40
N ASP A 265 18.71 -1.33 -12.41
CA ASP A 265 18.61 -0.12 -13.25
C ASP A 265 19.08 1.11 -12.45
N GLU A 266 20.19 1.71 -12.89
CA GLU A 266 20.77 2.94 -12.32
C GLU A 266 19.77 4.08 -12.14
N ARG A 267 18.66 4.11 -12.89
CA ARG A 267 17.60 5.12 -12.75
C ARG A 267 16.72 4.90 -11.52
N TYR A 268 16.72 3.69 -10.95
CA TYR A 268 15.93 3.32 -9.78
C TYR A 268 16.76 3.18 -8.49
N SER A 269 18.08 3.05 -8.61
CA SER A 269 19.02 3.17 -7.48
C SER A 269 19.38 4.62 -7.18
N LYS A 270 19.42 5.50 -8.21
CA LYS A 270 19.57 6.95 -8.01
C LYS A 270 18.34 7.49 -7.28
N GLY A 271 18.54 7.92 -6.03
CA GLY A 271 17.49 8.53 -5.22
C GLY A 271 16.88 7.61 -4.15
N TRP A 272 17.34 6.37 -4.01
CA TRP A 272 16.89 5.46 -2.94
C TRP A 272 18.09 4.96 -2.14
N ILE A 273 18.00 5.03 -0.81
CA ILE A 273 19.00 4.49 0.10
C ILE A 273 18.42 3.29 0.86
N PRO A 274 19.11 2.14 0.89
CA PRO A 274 18.71 1.04 1.75
C PRO A 274 18.63 1.50 3.20
N ILE A 275 17.59 1.09 3.92
CA ILE A 275 17.49 1.33 5.36
C ILE A 275 18.33 0.25 6.07
N SER A 276 19.65 0.30 5.88
CA SER A 276 20.59 -0.55 6.62
C SER A 276 20.71 -0.01 8.05
N GLY A 277 20.54 -0.88 9.04
CA GLY A 277 20.75 -0.76 10.49
C GLY A 277 21.06 0.60 11.15
N GLU A 278 22.03 1.35 10.64
CA GLU A 278 22.49 2.63 11.17
C GLU A 278 21.88 3.79 10.37
N LEU A 279 21.09 4.63 11.04
CA LEU A 279 20.66 5.90 10.46
C LEU A 279 21.94 6.69 10.15
N PRO A 280 22.20 7.12 8.90
CA PRO A 280 23.24 8.11 8.67
C PRO A 280 22.94 9.28 9.60
N ASN A 281 23.95 9.75 10.33
CA ASN A 281 23.80 10.90 11.22
C ASN A 281 23.09 12.00 10.43
N SER A 282 22.07 12.63 11.01
CA SER A 282 21.30 13.68 10.32
C SER A 282 22.17 14.85 9.82
N GLN A 283 23.40 14.95 10.33
CA GLN A 283 24.45 15.90 9.91
C GLN A 283 25.19 15.50 8.62
N ASP A 284 25.21 14.21 8.25
CA ASP A 284 25.85 13.71 7.01
C ASP A 284 24.90 13.69 5.81
N ARG A 285 23.62 14.07 6.00
CA ARG A 285 22.77 14.51 4.90
C ARG A 285 23.29 15.87 4.45
N VAL A 286 24.40 15.83 3.70
CA VAL A 286 24.97 16.97 3.01
C VAL A 286 23.80 17.66 2.30
N ASP A 287 23.62 18.96 2.54
CA ASP A 287 22.77 19.85 1.75
C ASP A 287 23.34 19.92 0.31
N THR A 288 23.35 18.79 -0.42
CA THR A 288 24.00 18.64 -1.72
C THR A 288 23.32 19.43 -2.81
N ASP A 289 22.21 20.13 -2.54
CA ASP A 289 21.56 20.89 -3.59
C ASP A 289 20.80 22.14 -3.12
N ARG A 290 21.49 23.04 -2.39
CA ARG A 290 21.07 24.46 -2.31
C ARG A 290 21.38 25.24 -3.61
N GLY A 291 21.82 24.57 -4.67
CA GLY A 291 22.32 25.18 -5.91
C GLY A 291 21.49 24.91 -7.17
N SER A 292 20.71 23.83 -7.26
CA SER A 292 19.86 23.63 -8.43
C SER A 292 18.58 24.47 -8.32
N THR A 293 18.57 25.57 -9.08
CA THR A 293 17.39 26.36 -9.45
C THR A 293 16.44 25.57 -10.37
N ARG A 294 16.16 24.30 -10.06
CA ARG A 294 15.06 23.57 -10.67
C ARG A 294 13.75 24.13 -10.12
N ASN A 295 13.20 25.07 -10.88
CA ASN A 295 11.83 25.58 -10.85
C ASN A 295 10.73 24.48 -11.01
N ASP A 296 11.02 23.22 -10.67
CA ASP A 296 10.00 22.16 -10.60
C ASP A 296 9.28 22.25 -9.24
N ASP A 297 8.59 23.37 -9.05
CA ASP A 297 7.51 23.56 -8.08
C ASP A 297 6.23 22.82 -8.52
N THR A 298 6.34 21.79 -9.37
CA THR A 298 5.30 20.78 -9.61
C THR A 298 5.12 19.83 -8.42
N ALA A 299 5.34 20.32 -7.20
CA ALA A 299 5.35 19.66 -5.90
C ALA A 299 3.98 19.08 -5.45
N GLY A 300 3.06 18.82 -6.39
CA GLY A 300 1.73 18.28 -6.16
C GLY A 300 1.53 16.82 -6.60
N GLY A 301 2.60 16.11 -6.96
CA GLY A 301 2.56 14.71 -7.36
C GLY A 301 2.54 13.73 -6.19
N PHE A 302 2.13 12.49 -6.45
CA PHE A 302 2.36 11.37 -5.53
C PHE A 302 3.88 11.09 -5.53
N ASN A 303 4.51 11.09 -4.37
CA ASN A 303 5.95 10.95 -4.21
C ASN A 303 6.22 9.97 -3.06
N PRO A 304 6.44 8.68 -3.32
CA PRO A 304 6.61 7.71 -2.25
C PRO A 304 7.91 7.97 -1.50
N LYS A 305 7.83 7.92 -0.17
CA LYS A 305 8.99 8.02 0.73
C LYS A 305 9.72 6.69 0.88
N TYR A 306 8.96 5.59 0.87
CA TYR A 306 9.47 4.27 1.17
C TYR A 306 9.15 3.29 0.05
N ARG A 307 10.17 2.51 -0.32
CA ARG A 307 10.05 1.37 -1.21
C ARG A 307 10.21 0.11 -0.40
N ILE A 308 9.29 -0.84 -0.58
CA ILE A 308 9.37 -2.16 0.03
C ILE A 308 9.31 -3.21 -1.08
N VAL A 309 10.31 -4.07 -1.15
CA VAL A 309 10.40 -5.16 -2.13
C VAL A 309 10.20 -6.49 -1.41
N PHE A 310 9.24 -7.28 -1.86
CA PHE A 310 8.95 -8.63 -1.38
C PHE A 310 9.38 -9.64 -2.42
N ASN A 311 10.33 -10.49 -2.05
CA ASN A 311 10.80 -11.60 -2.87
C ASN A 311 10.09 -12.90 -2.47
N ASP A 312 10.29 -13.94 -3.28
CA ASP A 312 9.70 -15.28 -3.08
C ASP A 312 10.46 -16.13 -2.04
N SER A 313 11.16 -15.47 -1.11
CA SER A 313 11.92 -16.14 -0.06
C SER A 313 11.06 -16.31 1.20
N GLU A 314 11.14 -17.45 1.87
CA GLU A 314 10.43 -17.69 3.14
C GLU A 314 10.92 -16.74 4.26
N LEU A 315 10.02 -16.37 5.18
CA LEU A 315 10.37 -15.60 6.39
C LEU A 315 10.72 -16.58 7.53
N ASP A 316 12.01 -16.83 7.81
CA ASP A 316 12.37 -17.79 8.86
C ASP A 316 11.89 -17.36 10.28
N ALA A 317 11.16 -18.21 11.01
CA ALA A 317 10.37 -17.83 12.18
C ALA A 317 11.14 -17.40 13.45
N SER A 318 12.47 -17.39 13.46
CA SER A 318 13.23 -17.15 14.69
C SER A 318 13.04 -15.74 15.29
N ILE A 319 12.63 -14.74 14.48
CA ILE A 319 12.50 -13.33 14.91
C ILE A 319 11.04 -12.89 15.20
N ALA A 320 10.04 -13.68 14.80
CA ALA A 320 8.62 -13.30 14.90
C ALA A 320 8.12 -13.02 16.34
N LYS A 321 8.78 -13.60 17.35
CA LYS A 321 8.38 -13.42 18.76
C LYS A 321 8.65 -12.01 19.30
N TRP A 322 9.66 -11.30 18.79
CA TRP A 322 10.04 -9.96 19.25
C TRP A 322 9.30 -8.82 18.53
N LEU A 323 8.79 -9.06 17.32
CA LEU A 323 8.13 -8.03 16.51
C LEU A 323 6.83 -7.49 17.14
N PHE A 324 6.28 -8.17 18.15
CA PHE A 324 4.90 -7.99 18.59
C PHE A 324 4.64 -8.13 20.10
N MET A 325 5.68 -8.30 20.91
CA MET A 325 5.62 -8.12 22.38
C MET A 325 5.94 -6.66 22.73
#